data_AF-A0A6S6T4F5-F1
#
_entry.id   AF-A0A6S6T4F5-F1
#
_cell.length_a   1.000
_cell.length_b   1.000
_cell.length_c   1.000
_cell.angle_alpha   90.00
_cell.angle_beta   90.00
_cell.angle_gamma   90.00
#
_symmetry.space_group_name_H-M   'P 1'
#
loop_
_entity.id
_entity.type
_entity.pdbx_description
1 polymer ?
#
loop_
_entity_poly.entity_id
_entity_poly.type
_entity_poly.pdbx_seq_one_letter_code
_entity_poly.pdbx_strand_id
1 'polypeptide(L)'
;WKYMRELNNDYANSQTFYQGGMQVLSQLASQPDGDINAFLWVSNPDKLDQRYLKTVLNNDQLELIDVDDWDLNDKHETLGRSIYRFEEPEVKKGFLNDQEVKTICMDSVVISSKSADDDMVDDVADLLINNRSRLFPSE
;
A
#
# COMPACT_ATOMS: atom_id res chain seq x y z
N TRP A 1 1.06 8.78 3.15
CA TRP A 1 1.32 9.50 4.41
C TRP A 1 0.89 10.97 4.39
N LYS A 2 1.44 11.86 3.54
CA LYS A 2 1.05 13.29 3.56
C LYS A 2 -0.47 13.51 3.50
N TYR A 3 -1.15 12.89 2.52
CA TYR A 3 -2.60 13.01 2.39
C TYR A 3 -3.37 12.39 3.57
N MET A 4 -2.91 11.25 4.11
CA MET A 4 -3.50 10.66 5.32
C MET A 4 -3.42 11.60 6.52
N ARG A 5 -2.36 12.41 6.64
CA ARG A 5 -2.22 13.44 7.69
C ARG A 5 -3.12 14.65 7.49
N GLU A 6 -3.59 14.88 6.27
CA GLU A 6 -4.56 15.95 5.96
C GLU A 6 -5.98 15.49 6.29
N LEU A 7 -6.26 14.18 6.12
CA LEU A 7 -7.55 13.57 6.46
C LEU A 7 -7.70 13.35 7.97
N ASN A 8 -6.64 12.91 8.64
CA ASN A 8 -6.69 12.53 10.04
C ASN A 8 -5.74 13.39 10.91
N ASN A 9 -6.33 14.08 11.90
CA ASN A 9 -5.62 14.93 12.84
C ASN A 9 -4.66 14.17 13.77
N ASP A 10 -4.94 12.91 14.10
CA ASP A 10 -4.07 12.09 14.95
C ASP A 10 -2.74 11.79 14.25
N TYR A 11 -2.75 11.75 12.92
CA TYR A 11 -1.53 11.59 12.12
C TYR A 11 -0.82 12.92 11.87
N ALA A 12 -1.43 14.07 12.16
CA ALA A 12 -0.93 15.39 11.78
C ALA A 12 0.49 15.68 12.31
N ASN A 13 0.88 15.10 13.45
CA ASN A 13 2.19 15.34 14.08
C ASN A 13 3.28 14.32 13.68
N SER A 14 2.95 13.31 12.88
CA SER A 14 3.92 12.32 12.43
C SER A 14 4.98 12.93 11.50
N GLN A 15 6.26 12.64 11.75
CA GLN A 15 7.34 13.08 10.87
C GLN A 15 7.50 12.10 9.71
N THR A 16 7.25 12.56 8.49
CA THR A 16 7.39 11.73 7.29
C THR A 16 8.82 11.74 6.79
N PHE A 17 9.47 10.59 6.74
CA PHE A 17 10.71 10.40 5.99
C PHE A 17 10.40 9.71 4.67
N TYR A 18 10.69 10.36 3.54
CA TYR A 18 10.55 9.76 2.20
C TYR A 18 11.76 8.87 1.87
N GLN A 19 12.09 7.99 2.81
CA GLN A 19 13.12 6.97 2.69
C GLN A 19 12.42 5.62 2.67
N GLY A 20 12.88 4.71 1.81
CA GLY A 20 12.25 3.41 1.64
C GLY A 20 13.27 2.32 1.41
N GLY A 21 12.77 1.13 1.05
CA GLY A 21 13.62 -0.02 0.80
C GLY A 21 13.90 -0.83 2.07
N MET A 22 14.54 -1.98 1.87
CA MET A 22 14.81 -2.95 2.94
C MET A 22 15.73 -2.40 4.03
N GLN A 23 16.57 -1.42 3.71
CA GLN A 23 17.49 -0.82 4.68
C GLN A 23 16.75 -0.10 5.82
N VAL A 24 15.69 0.65 5.49
CA VAL A 24 14.88 1.35 6.49
C VAL A 24 14.11 0.35 7.36
N LEU A 25 13.52 -0.67 6.74
CA LEU A 25 12.84 -1.74 7.49
C LEU A 25 13.80 -2.51 8.41
N SER A 26 15.04 -2.76 7.94
CA SER A 26 16.09 -3.39 8.76
C SER A 26 16.53 -2.49 9.92
N GLN A 27 16.55 -1.16 9.74
CA GLN A 27 16.85 -0.21 10.80
C GLN A 27 15.76 -0.25 11.87
N LEU A 28 14.48 -0.20 11.46
CA LEU A 28 13.34 -0.34 12.37
C LEU A 28 13.42 -1.64 13.19
N ALA A 29 13.71 -2.77 12.53
CA ALA A 29 13.85 -4.06 13.22
C ALA A 29 15.04 -4.13 14.20
N SER A 30 16.11 -3.36 13.95
CA SER A 30 17.33 -3.38 14.78
C SER A 30 17.30 -2.33 15.89
N GLN A 31 16.51 -1.27 15.72
CA GLN A 31 16.41 -0.10 16.59
C GLN A 31 14.95 0.37 16.66
N PRO A 32 14.04 -0.40 17.29
CA PRO A 32 12.61 -0.08 17.32
C PRO A 32 12.31 1.28 17.98
N ASP A 33 13.14 1.69 18.94
CA ASP A 33 13.06 3.00 19.63
C ASP A 33 13.88 4.11 18.96
N GLY A 34 14.31 3.91 17.71
CA GLY A 34 15.09 4.89 16.95
C GLY A 34 14.23 6.04 16.37
N ASP A 35 14.87 6.90 15.57
CA ASP A 35 14.20 8.03 14.91
C ASP A 35 13.10 7.60 13.92
N ILE A 36 13.18 6.36 13.42
CA ILE A 36 12.17 5.72 12.57
C ILE A 36 11.55 4.58 13.37
N ASN A 37 10.29 4.76 13.76
CA ASN A 37 9.52 3.83 14.58
C ASN A 37 8.32 3.22 13.84
N ALA A 38 8.10 3.59 12.58
CA ALA A 38 7.05 3.04 11.73
C ALA A 38 7.50 3.00 10.26
N PHE A 39 7.04 2.00 9.53
CA PHE A 39 7.32 1.82 8.10
C PHE A 39 6.03 1.53 7.34
N LEU A 40 5.63 2.44 6.46
CA LEU A 40 4.48 2.24 5.56
C LEU A 40 4.97 1.85 4.16
N TRP A 41 4.39 0.81 3.59
CA TRP A 41 4.55 0.46 2.17
C TRP A 41 3.19 0.22 1.52
N VAL A 42 3.17 0.23 0.19
CA VAL A 42 1.98 -0.12 -0.61
C VAL A 42 2.33 -1.34 -1.45
N SER A 43 1.50 -2.37 -1.37
CA SER A 43 1.62 -3.59 -2.16
C SER A 43 0.24 -4.13 -2.51
N ASN A 44 0.16 -5.03 -3.49
CA ASN A 44 -1.04 -5.80 -3.73
C ASN A 44 -1.25 -6.77 -2.54
N PRO A 45 -2.42 -6.75 -1.87
CA PRO A 45 -2.69 -7.59 -0.70
C PRO A 45 -2.70 -9.10 -1.01
N ASP A 46 -3.06 -9.49 -2.23
CA ASP A 46 -3.12 -10.90 -2.64
C ASP A 46 -1.73 -11.52 -2.86
N LYS A 47 -0.69 -10.67 -2.97
CA LYS A 47 0.70 -11.11 -3.17
C LYS A 47 1.41 -11.34 -1.84
N LEU A 48 1.12 -12.47 -1.22
CA LEU A 48 1.67 -12.87 0.08
C LEU A 48 3.18 -13.16 0.08
N ASP A 49 3.76 -13.37 -1.10
CA ASP A 49 5.16 -13.75 -1.24
C ASP A 49 6.12 -12.56 -1.34
N GLN A 50 5.61 -11.33 -1.23
CA GLN A 50 6.37 -10.10 -1.36
C GLN A 50 7.37 -9.89 -0.20
N ARG A 51 8.51 -9.28 -0.53
CA ARG A 51 9.70 -9.23 0.36
C ARG A 51 9.47 -8.54 1.71
N TYR A 52 8.69 -7.47 1.75
CA TYR A 52 8.44 -6.70 2.98
C TYR A 52 7.56 -7.52 3.93
N LEU A 53 6.45 -8.09 3.45
CA LEU A 53 5.56 -8.92 4.25
C LEU A 53 6.30 -10.14 4.79
N LYS A 54 7.05 -10.85 3.95
CA LYS A 54 7.91 -11.95 4.41
C LYS A 54 8.90 -11.52 5.48
N THR A 55 9.43 -10.30 5.41
CA THR A 55 10.39 -9.81 6.40
C THR A 55 9.71 -9.53 7.72
N VAL A 56 8.55 -8.85 7.69
CA VAL A 56 7.75 -8.56 8.89
C VAL A 56 7.28 -9.86 9.56
N LEU A 57 6.68 -10.79 8.81
CA LEU A 57 6.14 -12.03 9.36
C LEU A 57 7.20 -12.99 9.94
N ASN A 58 8.47 -12.84 9.56
CA ASN A 58 9.58 -13.70 10.03
C ASN A 58 10.50 -12.99 11.03
N ASN A 59 10.14 -11.78 11.49
CA ASN A 59 10.92 -11.00 12.44
C ASN A 59 10.07 -10.71 13.68
N ASP A 60 10.57 -11.05 14.86
CA ASP A 60 9.86 -10.92 16.13
C ASP A 60 9.85 -9.49 16.71
N GLN A 61 10.65 -8.59 16.14
CA GLN A 61 10.69 -7.17 16.49
C GLN A 61 9.78 -6.31 15.59
N LEU A 62 9.13 -6.93 14.60
CA LEU A 62 8.25 -6.24 13.66
C LEU A 62 6.85 -6.83 13.76
N GLU A 63 5.85 -5.95 13.66
CA GLU A 63 4.45 -6.35 13.60
C GLU A 63 3.69 -5.54 12.55
N LEU A 64 2.60 -6.12 12.06
CA LEU A 64 1.62 -5.42 11.24
C LEU A 64 0.66 -4.71 12.18
N ILE A 65 0.44 -3.42 11.93
CA ILE A 65 -0.47 -2.61 12.71
C ILE A 65 -1.73 -2.37 11.88
N ASP A 66 -2.89 -2.66 12.47
CA ASP A 66 -4.18 -2.36 11.87
C ASP A 66 -4.36 -0.85 11.67
N VAL A 67 -4.95 -0.47 10.54
CA VAL A 67 -5.32 0.92 10.24
C VAL A 67 -6.83 0.99 10.24
N ASP A 68 -7.38 1.55 11.31
CA ASP A 68 -8.81 1.57 11.63
C ASP A 68 -9.30 3.01 11.79
N ASP A 69 -9.32 3.77 10.70
CA ASP A 69 -9.59 5.20 10.77
C ASP A 69 -10.61 5.71 9.74
N TRP A 70 -11.82 5.98 10.18
CA TRP A 70 -12.93 6.32 9.29
C TRP A 70 -12.69 7.57 8.44
N ASP A 71 -11.92 8.56 8.91
CA ASP A 71 -11.59 9.79 8.18
C ASP A 71 -10.77 9.49 6.91
N LEU A 72 -10.04 8.37 6.87
CA LEU A 72 -9.31 7.98 5.67
C LEU A 72 -10.23 7.63 4.49
N ASN A 73 -11.50 7.31 4.71
CA ASN A 73 -12.45 7.12 3.61
C ASN A 73 -13.15 8.41 3.15
N ASP A 74 -12.82 9.56 3.73
CA ASP A 74 -13.45 10.82 3.36
C ASP A 74 -13.32 11.14 1.86
N LYS A 75 -14.36 11.78 1.32
CA LYS A 75 -14.40 12.17 -0.09
C LYS A 75 -13.39 13.26 -0.35
N HIS A 76 -12.51 13.03 -1.33
CA HIS A 76 -11.63 14.07 -1.81
C HIS A 76 -12.45 15.17 -2.50
N GLU A 77 -12.23 16.44 -2.10
CA GLU A 77 -13.00 17.61 -2.53
C GLU A 77 -13.16 17.71 -4.06
N THR A 78 -12.05 17.57 -4.80
CA THR A 78 -12.06 17.66 -6.28
C THR A 78 -12.60 16.40 -6.97
N LEU A 79 -12.40 15.20 -6.39
CA LEU A 79 -12.72 13.94 -7.06
C LEU A 79 -14.12 13.42 -6.71
N GLY A 80 -14.72 13.92 -5.63
CA GLY A 80 -16.06 13.53 -5.16
C GLY A 80 -16.18 12.07 -4.67
N ARG A 81 -15.05 11.36 -4.56
CA ARG A 81 -14.93 9.97 -4.11
C ARG A 81 -13.80 9.81 -3.10
N SER A 82 -13.85 8.73 -2.31
CA SER A 82 -12.77 8.39 -1.39
C SER A 82 -11.52 7.98 -2.17
N ILE A 83 -10.34 8.32 -1.64
CA ILE A 83 -9.07 7.80 -2.16
C ILE A 83 -8.77 6.42 -1.60
N TYR A 84 -9.04 6.23 -0.31
CA TYR A 84 -8.85 4.96 0.39
C TYR A 84 -10.17 4.21 0.56
N ARG A 85 -10.06 2.89 0.64
CA ARG A 85 -11.13 1.97 1.02
C ARG A 85 -10.61 1.06 2.12
N PHE A 86 -11.47 0.71 3.07
CA PHE A 86 -11.13 -0.24 4.13
C PHE A 86 -11.36 -1.66 3.65
N GLU A 87 -10.34 -2.49 3.81
CA GLU A 87 -10.38 -3.92 3.48
C GLU A 87 -9.65 -4.71 4.59
N GLU A 88 -10.02 -5.99 4.75
CA GLU A 88 -9.43 -6.92 5.72
C GLU A 88 -8.76 -8.08 4.97
N PRO A 89 -7.59 -7.86 4.33
CA PRO A 89 -6.88 -8.93 3.63
C PRO A 89 -6.28 -9.97 4.59
N GLU A 90 -6.37 -11.24 4.19
CA GLU A 90 -5.62 -12.34 4.80
C GLU A 90 -4.14 -12.25 4.41
N VAL A 91 -3.27 -11.89 5.35
CA VAL A 91 -1.83 -11.68 5.10
C VAL A 91 -0.97 -12.90 5.42
N LYS A 92 -1.56 -13.93 6.03
CA LYS A 92 -0.94 -15.23 6.29
C LYS A 92 -1.98 -16.32 6.12
N LYS A 93 -1.68 -17.32 5.29
CA LYS A 93 -2.53 -18.49 5.07
C LYS A 93 -1.89 -19.73 5.69
N GLY A 94 -2.62 -20.46 6.52
CA GLY A 94 -2.14 -21.71 7.11
C GLY A 94 -3.29 -22.57 7.66
N PHE A 95 -3.08 -23.89 7.75
CA PHE A 95 -4.14 -24.84 8.16
C PHE A 95 -4.74 -24.58 9.56
N LEU A 96 -4.11 -23.73 10.39
CA LEU A 96 -4.54 -23.42 11.76
C LEU A 96 -4.37 -21.95 12.19
N ASN A 97 -3.70 -21.09 11.42
CA ASN A 97 -3.33 -19.73 11.85
C ASN A 97 -3.38 -18.78 10.65
N ASP A 98 -4.60 -18.44 10.22
CA ASP A 98 -4.81 -17.33 9.30
C ASP A 98 -4.68 -16.01 10.08
N GLN A 99 -3.96 -15.03 9.51
CA GLN A 99 -3.81 -13.71 10.08
C GLN A 99 -4.48 -12.71 9.14
N GLU A 100 -5.48 -12.01 9.66
CA GLU A 100 -6.14 -10.89 9.01
C GLU A 100 -5.53 -9.60 9.54
N VAL A 101 -5.43 -8.59 8.68
CA VAL A 101 -4.99 -7.24 9.05
C VAL A 101 -5.98 -6.27 8.44
N LYS A 102 -6.57 -5.42 9.26
CA LYS A 102 -7.46 -4.38 8.77
C LYS A 102 -6.64 -3.21 8.26
N THR A 103 -6.88 -2.79 7.02
CA THR A 103 -6.02 -1.80 6.37
C THR A 103 -6.74 -0.98 5.32
N ILE A 104 -6.01 -0.04 4.74
CA ILE A 104 -6.47 0.81 3.65
C ILE A 104 -5.94 0.32 2.30
N CYS A 105 -6.82 0.20 1.33
CA CYS A 105 -6.52 -0.09 -0.07
C CYS A 105 -6.85 1.11 -0.96
N MET A 106 -6.19 1.20 -2.12
CA MET A 106 -6.43 2.23 -3.13
C MET A 106 -6.40 1.62 -4.53
N ASP A 107 -7.08 2.26 -5.48
CA ASP A 107 -7.00 1.87 -6.88
C ASP A 107 -5.67 2.29 -7.52
N SER A 108 -5.06 1.36 -8.27
CA SER A 108 -4.03 1.73 -9.24
C SER A 108 -4.69 2.40 -10.44
N VAL A 109 -4.24 3.61 -10.80
CA VAL A 109 -4.77 4.36 -11.94
C VAL A 109 -3.70 4.55 -13.02
N VAL A 110 -4.08 4.37 -14.28
CA VAL A 110 -3.28 4.76 -15.44
C VAL A 110 -3.84 6.09 -15.95
N ILE A 111 -2.98 7.08 -16.16
CA ILE A 111 -3.38 8.43 -16.60
C ILE A 111 -2.85 8.63 -18.01
N SER A 112 -3.72 9.02 -18.95
CA SER A 112 -3.35 9.50 -20.28
C SER A 112 -3.62 11.00 -20.43
N SER A 113 -3.01 11.62 -21.44
CA SER A 113 -3.33 13.00 -21.81
C SER A 113 -4.77 13.11 -22.30
N LYS A 114 -5.44 14.23 -22.03
CA LYS A 114 -6.76 14.55 -22.65
C LYS A 114 -6.69 14.72 -24.17
N SER A 115 -5.48 14.94 -24.70
CA SER A 115 -5.20 15.04 -26.12
C SER A 115 -4.65 13.72 -26.69
N ALA A 116 -4.70 12.63 -25.94
CA ALA A 116 -4.35 11.33 -26.47
C ALA A 116 -5.30 11.00 -27.61
N ASP A 117 -4.75 10.71 -28.78
CA ASP A 117 -5.51 10.13 -29.87
C ASP A 117 -5.81 8.66 -29.58
N ASP A 118 -6.74 8.11 -30.36
CA ASP A 118 -7.17 6.71 -30.20
C ASP A 118 -5.99 5.75 -30.35
N ASP A 119 -4.99 6.10 -31.18
CA ASP A 119 -3.75 5.32 -31.38
C ASP A 119 -2.94 5.20 -30.07
N MET A 120 -2.79 6.27 -29.29
CA MET A 120 -2.07 6.19 -28.01
C MET A 120 -2.84 5.42 -26.94
N VAL A 121 -4.18 5.43 -26.99
CA VAL A 121 -5.00 4.58 -26.11
C VAL A 121 -4.83 3.10 -26.47
N ASP A 122 -4.82 2.79 -27.76
CA ASP A 122 -4.56 1.44 -28.27
C ASP A 122 -3.15 0.96 -27.93
N ASP A 123 -2.12 1.81 -28.03
CA ASP A 123 -0.74 1.46 -27.64
C ASP A 123 -0.63 1.13 -26.14
N VAL A 124 -1.34 1.87 -25.28
CA VAL A 124 -1.39 1.60 -23.84
C VAL A 124 -2.14 0.30 -23.58
N ALA A 125 -3.28 0.07 -24.26
CA ALA A 125 -4.02 -1.18 -24.16
C ALA A 125 -3.17 -2.38 -24.63
N ASP A 126 -2.45 -2.25 -25.74
CA ASP A 126 -1.54 -3.25 -26.27
C ASP A 126 -0.38 -3.53 -25.32
N LEU A 127 0.23 -2.51 -24.72
CA LEU A 127 1.23 -2.69 -23.67
C LEU A 127 0.67 -3.47 -22.48
N LEU A 128 -0.53 -3.13 -22.03
CA LEU A 128 -1.19 -3.79 -20.91
C LEU A 128 -1.59 -5.24 -21.24
N ILE A 129 -2.06 -5.52 -22.46
CA ILE A 129 -2.45 -6.86 -22.93
C ILE A 129 -1.21 -7.73 -23.13
N ASN A 130 -0.21 -7.25 -23.85
CA ASN A 130 0.99 -8.01 -24.18
C ASN A 130 1.89 -8.25 -22.95
N ASN A 131 1.81 -7.38 -21.95
CA ASN A 131 2.52 -7.55 -20.68
C ASN A 131 1.58 -7.96 -19.54
N ARG A 132 0.35 -8.38 -19.85
CA ARG A 132 -0.68 -8.66 -18.82
C ARG A 132 -0.19 -9.64 -17.77
N SER A 133 0.44 -10.74 -18.18
CA SER A 133 0.97 -11.75 -17.26
C SER A 133 2.14 -11.26 -16.39
N ARG A 134 2.86 -10.22 -16.82
CA ARG A 134 3.94 -9.59 -16.04
C ARG A 134 3.42 -8.50 -15.10
N LEU A 135 2.48 -7.70 -15.58
CA LEU A 135 1.91 -6.55 -14.85
C LEU A 135 0.83 -7.00 -13.86
N PHE A 136 0.02 -7.97 -14.27
CA PHE A 136 -1.06 -8.60 -13.53
C PHE A 136 -0.88 -10.13 -13.55
N PRO A 137 0.19 -10.65 -12.90
CA PRO A 137 0.35 -12.10 -12.80
C PRO A 137 -0.89 -12.68 -12.13
N SER A 138 -1.56 -13.57 -12.84
CA SER A 138 -2.60 -14.43 -12.30
C SER A 138 -2.01 -15.33 -11.24
N GLU A 139 -2.80 -15.56 -10.19
CA GLU A 139 -2.53 -16.41 -9.02
C GLU A 139 -1.89 -17.77 -9.36
#